data_AF-A0AAV4NX73-F1
#
_entry.id   AF-A0AAV4NX73-F1
#
_cell.length_a   1.000
_cell.length_b   1.000
_cell.length_c   1.000
_cell.angle_alpha   90.00
_cell.angle_beta   90.00
_cell.angle_gamma   90.00
#
_symmetry.space_group_name_H-M   'P 1'
#
loop_
_entity.id
_entity.type
_entity.pdbx_description
1 polymer ?
#
loop_
_entity_poly.entity_id
_entity_poly.type
_entity_poly.pdbx_seq_one_letter_code
_entity_poly.pdbx_strand_id
1 'polypeptide(L)'
;MVTKIDAWLAPAEVSDAQACPLFFISVGSLIWSVVICCNLTTPQIKRDDVVKELNGSTKMLCFLSLAFTGVWIPGLVAWLELDTVNLRGWRKLFQIFNSWIGVAIVLLLGVGSRHFRYAVLAKYFKYLKKLFKSNEINPSRFTDYTNGYRFEYKNYYY
;
A
#
# COMPACT_ATOMS: atom_id res chain seq x y z
N MET A 1 -6.65 25.40 35.80
CA MET A 1 -6.74 25.89 34.42
C MET A 1 -5.91 24.95 33.54
N VAL A 2 -6.39 23.71 33.38
CA VAL A 2 -5.76 22.71 32.50
C VAL A 2 -6.46 22.84 31.15
N THR A 3 -5.63 22.98 30.13
CA THR A 3 -5.93 23.57 28.84
C THR A 3 -6.90 22.73 28.01
N LYS A 4 -7.93 23.37 27.44
CA LYS A 4 -8.79 22.86 26.35
C LYS A 4 -8.00 22.31 25.14
N ILE A 5 -6.69 22.53 25.08
CA ILE A 5 -5.78 22.05 24.04
C ILE A 5 -5.56 20.52 24.18
N ASP A 6 -5.61 19.97 25.40
CA ASP A 6 -5.41 18.54 25.63
C ASP A 6 -6.60 17.70 25.16
N ALA A 7 -7.78 18.31 25.04
CA ALA A 7 -8.99 17.64 24.55
C ALA A 7 -9.00 17.42 23.03
N TRP A 8 -8.23 18.20 22.26
CA TRP A 8 -8.05 18.00 20.81
C TRP A 8 -6.95 16.99 20.47
N LEU A 9 -6.14 16.62 21.45
CA LEU A 9 -5.08 15.62 21.38
C LEU A 9 -5.52 14.26 21.95
N ALA A 10 -6.80 14.12 22.32
CA ALA A 10 -7.38 12.82 22.61
C ALA A 10 -7.29 12.00 21.30
N PRO A 11 -6.45 10.95 21.24
CA PRO A 11 -6.45 10.07 20.08
C PRO A 11 -7.88 9.58 19.91
N ALA A 12 -8.38 9.49 18.67
CA ALA A 12 -9.64 8.83 18.39
C ALA A 12 -9.51 7.38 18.89
N GLU A 13 -9.88 7.16 20.15
CA GLU A 13 -9.91 5.84 20.75
C GLU A 13 -10.95 5.07 19.96
N VAL A 14 -10.52 3.98 19.34
CA VAL A 14 -11.46 3.03 18.76
C VAL A 14 -12.38 2.63 19.93
N SER A 15 -13.69 2.54 19.73
CA SER A 15 -14.57 2.11 20.82
C SER A 15 -14.23 0.65 21.18
N ASP A 16 -14.30 0.26 22.46
CA ASP A 16 -14.15 -1.14 22.90
C ASP A 16 -15.01 -2.11 22.07
N ALA A 17 -16.18 -1.63 21.63
CA ALA A 17 -17.10 -2.37 20.77
C ALA A 17 -16.56 -2.66 19.36
N GLN A 18 -15.59 -1.89 18.87
CA GLN A 18 -14.98 -2.01 17.55
C GLN A 18 -13.62 -2.72 17.57
N ALA A 19 -12.88 -2.68 18.69
CA ALA A 19 -11.56 -3.30 18.78
C ALA A 19 -11.62 -4.85 18.71
N CYS A 20 -12.56 -5.46 19.44
CA CYS A 20 -12.78 -6.90 19.45
C CYS A 20 -13.10 -7.47 18.05
N PRO A 21 -14.11 -6.98 17.30
CA PRO A 21 -14.41 -7.52 15.98
C PRO A 21 -13.28 -7.30 14.98
N LEU A 22 -12.58 -6.16 15.02
CA LEU A 22 -11.44 -5.88 14.13
C LEU A 22 -10.30 -6.88 14.35
N PHE A 23 -10.01 -7.23 15.61
CA PHE A 23 -9.01 -8.24 15.92
C PHE A 23 -9.39 -9.61 15.34
N PHE A 24 -10.62 -10.08 15.58
CA PHE A 24 -11.08 -11.37 15.04
C PHE A 24 -11.08 -11.41 13.50
N ILE A 25 -11.48 -10.32 12.85
CA ILE A 25 -11.40 -10.20 11.39
C ILE A 25 -9.95 -10.29 10.92
N SER A 26 -9.01 -9.65 11.61
CA SER A 26 -7.60 -9.69 11.24
C SER A 26 -7.00 -11.09 11.35
N VAL A 27 -7.30 -11.81 12.44
CA VAL A 27 -6.84 -13.19 12.66
C VAL A 27 -7.48 -14.13 11.64
N GLY A 28 -8.79 -13.97 11.38
CA GLY A 28 -9.49 -14.73 10.34
C GLY A 28 -8.89 -14.48 8.94
N SER A 29 -8.56 -13.23 8.61
CA SER A 29 -7.89 -12.86 7.37
C SER A 29 -6.51 -13.51 7.24
N LEU A 30 -5.74 -13.57 8.33
CA LEU A 30 -4.43 -14.22 8.37
C LEU A 30 -4.55 -15.72 8.13
N ILE A 31 -5.47 -16.40 8.82
CA ILE A 31 -5.72 -17.85 8.62
C ILE A 31 -6.10 -18.11 7.16
N TRP A 32 -7.03 -17.32 6.62
CA TRP A 32 -7.47 -17.45 5.23
C TRP A 32 -6.33 -17.23 4.23
N SER A 33 -5.48 -16.22 4.49
CA SER A 33 -4.32 -15.92 3.64
C SER A 33 -3.30 -17.06 3.64
N VAL A 34 -3.07 -17.71 4.79
CA VAL A 34 -2.21 -18.90 4.89
C VAL A 34 -2.80 -20.06 4.11
N VAL A 35 -4.11 -20.33 4.23
CA VAL A 35 -4.80 -21.38 3.47
C VAL A 35 -4.67 -21.15 1.96
N ILE A 36 -4.87 -19.91 1.49
CA ILE A 36 -4.69 -19.57 0.06
C ILE A 36 -3.23 -19.81 -0.36
N CYS A 37 -2.25 -19.39 0.44
CA CYS A 37 -0.83 -19.65 0.16
C CYS A 37 -0.53 -21.15 0.02
N CYS A 38 -1.06 -21.99 0.92
CA CYS A 38 -0.91 -23.45 0.85
C CYS A 38 -1.58 -24.00 -0.43
N ASN A 39 -2.81 -23.58 -0.74
CA ASN A 39 -3.53 -24.02 -1.93
C ASN A 39 -2.83 -23.62 -3.24
N LEU A 40 -2.16 -22.47 -3.27
CA LEU A 40 -1.37 -22.02 -4.43
C LEU A 40 -0.04 -22.77 -4.60
N THR A 41 0.39 -23.53 -3.59
CA THR A 41 1.57 -24.40 -3.68
C THR A 41 1.23 -25.70 -4.44
N THR A 42 -0.03 -26.12 -4.42
CA THR A 42 -0.57 -27.25 -5.20
C THR A 42 -1.67 -26.78 -6.15
N PRO A 43 -1.34 -25.96 -7.17
CA PRO A 43 -2.35 -25.35 -8.02
C PRO A 43 -3.06 -26.41 -8.87
N GLN A 44 -4.39 -26.47 -8.78
CA GLN A 44 -5.22 -27.25 -9.72
C GLN A 44 -5.34 -26.57 -11.09
N ILE A 45 -5.04 -25.27 -11.18
CA ILE A 45 -5.16 -24.47 -12.39
C ILE A 45 -3.91 -24.63 -13.25
N LYS A 46 -4.07 -25.10 -14.50
CA LYS A 46 -2.97 -25.33 -15.48
C LYS A 46 -2.38 -24.05 -16.11
N ARG A 47 -2.87 -22.86 -15.74
CA ARG A 47 -2.38 -21.57 -16.27
C ARG A 47 -1.31 -20.98 -15.35
N ASP A 48 -0.05 -21.30 -15.64
CA ASP A 48 1.10 -20.89 -14.82
C ASP A 48 1.24 -19.37 -14.64
N ASP A 49 0.84 -18.58 -15.64
CA ASP A 49 0.91 -17.11 -15.56
C ASP A 49 -0.05 -16.56 -14.49
N VAL A 50 -1.27 -17.10 -14.45
CA VAL A 50 -2.28 -16.72 -13.45
C VAL A 50 -1.83 -17.17 -12.06
N VAL A 51 -1.28 -18.38 -11.95
CA VAL A 51 -0.78 -18.92 -10.66
C VAL A 51 0.40 -18.09 -10.15
N LYS A 52 1.37 -17.73 -11.01
CA LYS A 52 2.50 -16.86 -10.63
C LYS A 52 2.04 -15.49 -10.15
N GLU A 53 1.02 -14.93 -10.79
CA GLU A 53 0.47 -13.64 -10.41
C GLU A 53 -0.26 -13.72 -9.07
N LEU A 54 -1.18 -14.68 -8.91
CA LEU A 54 -1.90 -14.89 -7.67
C LEU A 54 -0.94 -15.13 -6.50
N ASN A 55 0.09 -15.96 -6.70
CA ASN A 55 1.09 -16.26 -5.69
C ASN A 55 1.86 -15.01 -5.23
N GLY A 56 2.18 -14.09 -6.15
CA GLY A 56 2.81 -12.81 -5.81
C GLY A 56 1.90 -11.95 -4.92
N SER A 57 0.65 -11.76 -5.32
CA SER A 57 -0.34 -10.98 -4.58
C SER A 57 -0.69 -11.61 -3.23
N THR A 58 -0.86 -12.93 -3.17
CA THR A 58 -1.18 -13.66 -1.93
C THR A 58 -0.02 -13.60 -0.93
N LYS A 59 1.24 -13.69 -1.37
CA LYS A 59 2.40 -13.52 -0.48
C LYS A 59 2.45 -12.13 0.15
N MET A 60 2.17 -11.09 -0.64
CA MET A 60 2.11 -9.72 -0.14
C MET A 60 0.93 -9.52 0.83
N LEU A 61 -0.24 -10.10 0.52
CA LEU A 61 -1.40 -10.08 1.41
C LEU A 61 -1.13 -10.81 2.73
N CYS A 62 -0.52 -11.99 2.67
CA CYS A 62 -0.14 -12.77 3.85
C CYS A 62 0.84 -12.00 4.74
N PHE A 63 1.86 -11.37 4.14
CA PHE A 63 2.80 -10.53 4.88
C PHE A 63 2.11 -9.34 5.54
N LEU A 64 1.21 -8.66 4.82
CA LEU A 64 0.45 -7.53 5.35
C LEU A 64 -0.46 -7.96 6.51
N SER A 65 -1.17 -9.08 6.38
CA SER A 65 -2.00 -9.64 7.44
C SER A 65 -1.17 -10.03 8.66
N LEU A 66 0.00 -10.64 8.48
CA LEU A 66 0.95 -10.93 9.56
C LEU A 66 1.42 -9.67 10.29
N ALA A 67 1.83 -8.65 9.55
CA ALA A 67 2.25 -7.37 10.12
C ALA A 67 1.11 -6.69 10.88
N PHE A 68 -0.11 -6.73 10.33
CA PHE A 68 -1.30 -6.18 10.96
C PHE A 68 -1.61 -6.89 12.28
N THR A 69 -1.73 -8.22 12.26
CA THR A 69 -1.99 -9.01 13.48
C THR A 69 -0.86 -8.82 14.51
N GLY A 70 0.40 -8.76 14.08
CA GLY A 70 1.56 -8.54 14.96
C GLY A 70 1.56 -7.18 15.66
N VAL A 71 1.04 -6.13 15.02
CA VAL A 71 0.86 -4.81 15.65
C VAL A 71 -0.37 -4.79 16.56
N TRP A 72 -1.43 -5.51 16.18
CA TRP A 72 -2.69 -5.53 16.91
C TRP A 72 -2.67 -6.36 18.20
N ILE A 73 -1.93 -7.47 18.27
CA ILE A 73 -1.80 -8.29 19.50
C ILE A 73 -1.34 -7.44 20.71
N PRO A 74 -0.16 -6.79 20.68
CA PRO A 74 0.29 -5.92 21.77
C PRO A 74 -0.57 -4.65 21.89
N GLY A 75 -1.22 -4.20 20.81
CA GLY A 75 -2.18 -3.10 20.86
C GLY A 75 -3.38 -3.43 21.75
N LEU A 76 -3.91 -4.64 21.63
CA LEU A 76 -5.03 -5.15 22.41
C LEU A 76 -4.62 -5.37 23.88
N VAL A 77 -3.41 -5.88 24.13
CA VAL A 77 -2.87 -6.01 25.49
C VAL A 77 -2.67 -4.64 26.16
N ALA A 78 -2.16 -3.65 25.42
CA ALA A 78 -1.98 -2.28 25.94
C ALA A 78 -3.32 -1.57 26.19
N TRP A 79 -4.36 -1.99 25.48
CA TRP A 79 -5.71 -1.48 25.63
C TRP A 79 -6.42 -2.08 26.83
N LEU A 80 -6.35 -3.41 27.01
CA LEU A 80 -6.99 -4.12 28.12
C LEU A 80 -6.46 -3.73 29.51
N GLU A 81 -5.55 -2.75 29.59
CA GLU A 81 -4.97 -2.22 30.83
C GLU A 81 -4.61 -3.35 31.80
N LEU A 82 -3.99 -4.40 31.27
CA LEU A 82 -3.35 -5.39 32.12
C LEU A 82 -2.28 -4.65 32.92
N ASP A 83 -2.64 -4.28 34.15
CA ASP A 83 -1.89 -3.51 35.14
C ASP A 83 -0.46 -4.02 35.39
N THR A 84 -0.16 -5.22 34.89
CA THR A 84 1.12 -5.90 34.97
C THR A 84 2.14 -5.47 33.92
N VAL A 85 1.74 -4.79 32.83
CA VAL A 85 2.66 -4.44 31.74
C VAL A 85 2.58 -2.95 31.42
N ASN A 86 3.65 -2.22 31.70
CA ASN A 86 3.76 -0.77 31.52
C ASN A 86 3.85 -0.40 30.00
N LEU A 87 2.75 -0.51 29.28
CA LEU A 87 2.65 -0.35 27.81
C LEU A 87 2.28 1.08 27.38
N ARG A 88 2.49 2.10 28.22
CA ARG A 88 2.10 3.49 27.94
C ARG A 88 2.76 4.06 26.66
N GLY A 89 3.96 3.58 26.31
CA GLY A 89 4.63 3.92 25.06
C GLY A 89 4.05 3.21 23.83
N TRP A 90 3.45 2.03 24.01
CA TRP A 90 2.90 1.22 22.93
C TRP A 90 1.68 1.87 22.26
N ARG A 91 0.83 2.57 23.01
CA ARG A 91 -0.35 3.27 22.43
C ARG A 91 0.04 4.28 21.35
N LYS A 92 1.14 5.03 21.56
CA LYS A 92 1.66 5.99 20.56
C LYS A 92 2.20 5.27 19.32
N LEU A 93 2.96 4.18 19.52
CA LEU A 93 3.46 3.36 18.42
C LEU A 93 2.32 2.73 17.62
N PHE A 94 1.31 2.21 18.30
CA PHE A 94 0.12 1.62 17.68
C PHE A 94 -0.62 2.63 16.79
N GLN A 95 -0.78 3.87 17.25
CA GLN A 95 -1.39 4.93 16.44
C GLN A 95 -0.57 5.28 15.19
N ILE A 96 0.77 5.34 15.32
CA ILE A 96 1.67 5.55 14.18
C ILE A 96 1.53 4.41 13.17
N PHE A 97 1.60 3.15 13.62
CA PHE A 97 1.43 2.00 12.74
C PHE A 97 0.06 2.01 12.06
N ASN A 98 -1.03 2.27 12.80
CA ASN A 98 -2.37 2.37 12.21
C ASN A 98 -2.48 3.46 11.13
N SER A 99 -1.86 4.62 11.33
CA SER A 99 -1.84 5.69 10.32
C SER A 99 -1.06 5.32 9.05
N TRP A 100 -0.07 4.42 9.16
CA TRP A 100 0.78 3.98 8.05
C TRP A 100 0.25 2.75 7.30
N ILE A 101 -0.76 2.05 7.82
CA ILE A 101 -1.33 0.85 7.17
C ILE A 101 -1.88 1.17 5.78
N GLY A 102 -2.55 2.32 5.61
CA GLY A 102 -3.03 2.75 4.29
C GLY A 102 -1.90 2.92 3.28
N VAL A 103 -0.78 3.51 3.72
CA VAL A 103 0.42 3.68 2.87
C VAL A 103 1.03 2.32 2.54
N ALA A 104 1.14 1.42 3.52
CA ALA A 104 1.65 0.06 3.32
C ALA A 104 0.79 -0.73 2.32
N ILE A 105 -0.54 -0.62 2.39
CA ILE A 105 -1.47 -1.22 1.43
C ILE A 105 -1.20 -0.70 0.02
N VAL A 106 -1.11 0.61 -0.17
CA VAL A 106 -0.87 1.22 -1.50
C VAL A 106 0.50 0.81 -2.06
N LEU A 107 1.54 0.75 -1.22
CA LEU A 107 2.87 0.36 -1.66
C LEU A 107 2.97 -1.13 -1.99
N LEU A 108 2.42 -2.00 -1.14
CA LEU A 108 2.54 -3.46 -1.29
C LEU A 108 1.55 -4.02 -2.30
N LEU A 109 0.27 -3.62 -2.25
CA LEU A 109 -0.76 -4.14 -3.17
C LEU A 109 -0.88 -3.29 -4.45
N GLY A 110 -0.61 -1.98 -4.37
CA GLY A 110 -0.61 -1.09 -5.53
C GLY A 110 0.71 -1.14 -6.30
N VAL A 111 1.73 -0.44 -5.82
CA VAL A 111 3.04 -0.34 -6.50
C VAL A 111 3.76 -1.69 -6.60
N GLY A 112 3.51 -2.57 -5.63
CA GLY A 112 3.97 -3.96 -5.61
C GLY A 112 3.42 -4.83 -6.74
N SER A 113 2.21 -4.51 -7.24
CA SER A 113 1.52 -5.32 -8.24
C SER A 113 2.20 -5.26 -9.62
N ARG A 114 2.37 -6.42 -10.24
CA ARG A 114 2.89 -6.53 -11.62
C ARG A 114 2.02 -5.77 -12.61
N HIS A 115 0.69 -5.79 -12.46
CA HIS A 115 -0.22 -5.06 -13.35
C HIS A 115 -0.02 -3.57 -13.28
N PHE A 116 0.12 -3.03 -12.07
CA PHE A 116 0.38 -1.61 -11.89
C PHE A 116 1.73 -1.23 -12.51
N ARG A 117 2.78 -2.03 -12.24
CA ARG A 117 4.09 -1.82 -12.84
C ARG A 117 4.05 -1.90 -14.36
N TYR A 118 3.44 -2.92 -14.95
CA TYR A 118 3.34 -3.04 -16.40
C TYR A 118 2.51 -1.90 -17.00
N ALA A 119 1.35 -1.57 -16.43
CA ALA A 119 0.51 -0.51 -16.96
C ALA A 119 1.17 0.87 -16.89
N VAL A 120 1.87 1.19 -15.80
CA VAL A 120 2.49 2.50 -15.58
C VAL A 120 3.88 2.57 -16.21
N LEU A 121 4.77 1.62 -15.92
CA LEU A 121 6.13 1.62 -16.46
C LEU A 121 6.15 1.35 -17.96
N ALA A 122 5.31 0.47 -18.51
CA ALA A 122 5.33 0.24 -19.95
C ALA A 122 4.82 1.46 -20.73
N LYS A 123 3.81 2.17 -20.21
CA LYS A 123 3.35 3.44 -20.81
C LYS A 123 4.44 4.51 -20.71
N TYR A 124 5.07 4.64 -19.55
CA TYR A 124 6.14 5.62 -19.31
C TYR A 124 7.39 5.33 -20.16
N PHE A 125 7.85 4.08 -20.24
CA PHE A 125 8.96 3.68 -21.11
C PHE A 125 8.63 3.88 -22.59
N LYS A 126 7.40 3.59 -23.02
CA LYS A 126 6.97 3.84 -24.40
C LYS A 126 7.01 5.34 -24.73
N TYR A 127 6.62 6.18 -23.79
CA TYR A 127 6.72 7.64 -23.90
C TYR A 127 8.19 8.10 -23.96
N LEU A 128 9.04 7.65 -23.04
CA LEU A 128 10.48 7.96 -23.03
C LEU A 128 11.18 7.52 -24.32
N LYS A 129 10.91 6.30 -24.79
CA LYS A 129 11.49 5.79 -26.05
C LYS A 129 11.06 6.64 -27.24
N LYS A 130 9.83 7.16 -27.24
CA LYS A 130 9.34 8.10 -28.26
C LYS A 130 10.05 9.45 -28.18
N LEU A 131 10.30 9.98 -26.99
CA LEU A 131 11.07 11.21 -26.78
C LEU A 131 12.53 11.07 -27.27
N PHE A 132 13.22 10.00 -26.87
CA PHE A 132 14.62 9.78 -27.29
C PHE A 132 14.75 9.56 -28.80
N LYS A 133 13.86 8.78 -29.41
CA LYS A 133 13.87 8.58 -30.86
C LYS A 133 13.56 9.87 -31.64
N SER A 134 12.78 10.78 -31.05
CA SER A 134 12.53 12.10 -31.64
C SER A 134 13.75 13.03 -31.53
N ASN A 135 14.57 12.89 -30.47
CA ASN A 135 15.78 13.70 -30.26
C ASN A 135 16.94 13.26 -31.17
N GLU A 136 17.06 11.97 -31.51
CA GLU A 136 18.09 11.52 -32.48
C GLU A 136 17.81 12.00 -33.91
N ILE A 137 16.55 12.25 -34.27
CA ILE A 137 16.15 12.67 -35.62
C ILE A 137 16.30 14.20 -35.82
N ASN A 138 16.51 14.99 -34.76
CA ASN A 138 16.74 16.42 -34.89
C ASN A 138 17.55 17.01 -33.70
N PRO A 139 18.89 16.96 -33.73
CA PRO A 139 19.72 17.47 -32.64
C PRO A 139 19.70 19.00 -32.48
N SER A 140 19.06 19.74 -33.39
CA SER A 140 19.04 21.22 -33.41
C SER A 140 17.95 21.88 -32.57
N ARG A 141 17.05 21.12 -31.90
CA ARG A 141 15.96 21.68 -31.07
C ARG A 141 16.19 21.61 -29.55
N PHE A 142 17.37 21.20 -29.11
CA PHE A 142 17.63 21.05 -27.66
C PHE A 142 17.97 22.38 -26.96
N THR A 143 18.18 23.46 -27.71
CA THR A 143 18.61 24.77 -27.17
C THR A 143 17.57 25.87 -27.39
N ASP A 144 16.29 25.61 -27.12
CA ASP A 144 15.28 26.69 -27.15
C ASP A 144 14.11 26.47 -26.17
N TYR A 145 14.45 26.09 -24.93
CA TYR A 145 13.51 26.10 -23.82
C TYR A 145 14.02 26.99 -22.68
N THR A 146 14.41 28.20 -23.02
CA THR A 146 14.35 29.32 -22.08
C THR A 146 13.33 30.32 -22.63
N ASN A 147 12.16 30.32 -21.98
CA ASN A 147 11.06 31.29 -22.09
C ASN A 147 9.91 30.95 -23.03
N GLY A 148 8.75 30.74 -22.40
CA GLY A 148 7.47 31.15 -22.96
C GLY A 148 6.67 30.00 -23.54
N TYR A 149 5.68 29.57 -22.78
CA TYR A 149 4.51 28.82 -23.20
C TYR A 149 4.15 29.00 -24.69
N ARG A 150 4.04 27.88 -25.43
CA ARG A 150 3.13 27.81 -26.58
C ARG A 150 2.55 26.41 -26.70
N PHE A 151 1.31 26.28 -26.23
CA PHE A 151 0.41 25.22 -26.62
C PHE A 151 0.04 25.43 -28.10
N GLU A 152 0.31 24.47 -28.97
CA GLU A 152 -0.26 24.44 -30.31
C GLU A 152 -1.04 23.13 -30.48
N TYR A 153 -2.36 23.27 -30.43
CA TYR A 153 -3.33 22.23 -30.74
C TYR A 153 -3.46 22.06 -32.26
N LYS A 154 -3.66 20.80 -32.65
CA LYS A 154 -4.32 20.30 -33.87
C LYS A 154 -3.62 20.57 -35.21
N ASN A 155 -3.36 19.47 -35.91
CA ASN A 155 -4.09 19.22 -37.15
C ASN A 155 -4.31 17.73 -37.36
N TYR A 156 -5.57 17.33 -37.25
CA TYR A 156 -6.09 16.10 -37.85
C TYR A 156 -6.24 16.41 -39.34
N TYR A 157 -5.48 15.74 -40.19
CA TYR A 157 -5.85 15.60 -41.59
C TYR A 157 -5.90 14.12 -41.94
N TYR A 158 -7.11 13.80 -42.40
CA TYR A 158 -7.68 12.61 -43.04
C TYR A 158 -6.71 11.59 -43.63
#